data_AF-A0A8E3ANX9-F1
#
_entry.id   AF-A0A8E3ANX9-F1
#
_cell.length_a   1.000
_cell.length_b   1.000
_cell.length_c   1.000
_cell.angle_alpha   90.00
_cell.angle_beta   90.00
_cell.angle_gamma   90.00
#
_symmetry.space_group_name_H-M   'P 1'
#
loop_
_entity.id
_entity.type
_entity.pdbx_description
1 polymer ?
#
loop_
_entity_poly.entity_id
_entity_poly.type
_entity_poly.pdbx_seq_one_letter_code
_entity_poly.pdbx_strand_id
1 'polypeptide(L)'
;MKHPGEKLGNDTWVDLPEEAIRIIDSMSGHIGEIFPYSPDAITANFTRACKLLGIEDLHFHDLRHEGISRLFEMGWNIRHVADVSGHRSWVSLKRYTHIRETGDKYANWPGLQLAIGNT
;
A
#
# COMPACT_ATOMS: atom_id res chain seq x y z
N MET A 1 18.76 4.41 7.98
CA MET A 1 17.64 5.37 7.93
C MET A 1 17.57 5.90 6.50
N LYS A 2 16.41 5.91 5.82
CA LYS A 2 16.30 6.44 4.43
C LYS A 2 16.59 7.94 4.48
N HIS A 3 17.66 8.39 3.84
CA HIS A 3 17.90 9.81 3.62
C HIS A 3 17.06 10.24 2.39
N PRO A 4 16.19 11.25 2.51
CA PRO A 4 15.32 11.69 1.41
C PRO A 4 16.06 12.23 0.17
N GLY A 5 17.36 12.52 0.31
CA GLY A 5 18.18 13.20 -0.70
C GLY A 5 19.02 12.29 -1.61
N GLU A 6 19.27 11.02 -1.25
CA GLU A 6 20.08 10.14 -2.09
C GLU A 6 19.19 9.30 -3.01
N LYS A 7 18.98 9.83 -4.22
CA LYS A 7 18.17 9.20 -5.28
C LYS A 7 18.93 8.10 -6.04
N LEU A 8 20.25 7.99 -5.87
CA LEU A 8 21.07 7.01 -6.57
C LEU A 8 21.07 5.67 -5.82
N GLY A 9 20.55 4.60 -6.44
CA GLY A 9 20.60 3.24 -5.90
C GLY A 9 19.52 2.88 -4.85
N ASN A 10 18.44 3.66 -4.77
CA ASN A 10 17.33 3.38 -3.85
C ASN A 10 16.20 2.54 -4.46
N ASP A 11 16.35 2.17 -5.74
CA ASP A 11 15.44 1.24 -6.40
C ASP A 11 15.51 -0.12 -5.69
N THR A 12 14.37 -0.76 -5.54
CA THR A 12 14.26 -2.04 -4.84
C THR A 12 13.17 -2.83 -5.53
N TRP A 13 13.47 -4.09 -5.84
CA TRP A 13 12.48 -5.03 -6.33
C TRP A 13 11.48 -5.32 -5.23
N VAL A 14 10.20 -5.30 -5.58
CA VAL A 14 9.12 -5.64 -4.68
C VAL A 14 8.18 -6.62 -5.36
N ASP A 15 7.59 -7.49 -4.56
CA ASP A 15 6.55 -8.39 -5.02
C ASP A 15 5.21 -7.66 -5.03
N LEU A 16 4.45 -7.80 -6.11
CA LEU A 16 3.13 -7.20 -6.25
C LEU A 16 2.05 -8.24 -5.94
N PRO A 17 1.21 -8.01 -4.91
CA PRO A 17 0.01 -8.81 -4.70
C PRO A 17 -0.92 -8.74 -5.91
N GLU A 18 -1.76 -9.75 -6.08
CA GLU A 18 -2.69 -9.84 -7.21
C GLU A 18 -3.61 -8.61 -7.30
N GLU A 19 -4.09 -8.08 -6.17
CA GLU A 19 -4.92 -6.88 -6.15
C GLU A 19 -4.17 -5.62 -6.62
N ALA A 20 -2.86 -5.53 -6.33
CA ALA A 20 -2.04 -4.43 -6.82
C ALA A 20 -1.88 -4.50 -8.35
N ILE A 21 -1.66 -5.71 -8.89
CA ILE A 21 -1.59 -5.94 -10.35
C ILE A 21 -2.91 -5.54 -11.00
N ARG A 22 -4.05 -5.95 -10.44
CA ARG A 22 -5.39 -5.59 -10.97
C ARG A 22 -5.62 -4.09 -11.03
N ILE A 23 -5.17 -3.35 -10.02
CA ILE A 23 -5.23 -1.87 -10.02
C ILE A 23 -4.33 -1.31 -11.12
N ILE A 24 -3.09 -1.79 -11.24
CA ILE A 24 -2.16 -1.35 -12.28
C ILE A 24 -2.75 -1.58 -13.68
N ASP A 25 -3.33 -2.76 -13.92
CA ASP A 25 -3.93 -3.10 -15.21
C ASP A 25 -5.14 -2.20 -15.54
N SER A 26 -5.91 -1.77 -14.53
CA SER A 26 -7.01 -0.82 -14.73
C SER A 26 -6.55 0.60 -15.09
N MET A 27 -5.28 0.93 -14.88
CA MET A 27 -4.69 2.23 -15.24
C MET A 27 -4.21 2.27 -16.70
N SER A 28 -4.58 1.29 -17.54
CA SER A 28 -4.14 1.17 -18.93
C SER A 28 -4.40 2.47 -19.72
N GLY A 29 -3.37 3.00 -20.38
CA GLY A 29 -3.49 4.18 -21.25
C GLY A 29 -2.35 5.20 -21.13
N HIS A 30 -1.45 5.05 -20.16
CA HIS A 30 -0.33 5.99 -19.95
C HIS A 30 1.00 5.44 -20.49
N ILE A 31 1.74 6.31 -21.19
CA ILE A 31 3.10 6.01 -21.67
C ILE A 31 4.10 6.57 -20.65
N GLY A 32 4.94 5.70 -20.09
CA GLY A 32 6.02 6.08 -19.16
C GLY A 32 5.73 5.74 -17.70
N GLU A 33 4.74 6.41 -17.09
CA GLU A 33 4.38 6.22 -15.68
C GLU A 33 3.05 5.48 -15.53
N ILE A 34 2.99 4.51 -14.61
CA ILE A 34 1.74 3.81 -14.26
C ILE A 34 0.73 4.78 -13.61
N PHE A 35 1.23 5.65 -12.73
CA PHE A 35 0.44 6.67 -12.04
C PHE A 35 1.03 8.06 -12.34
N PRO A 36 0.48 8.81 -13.32
CA PRO A 36 1.02 10.10 -13.75
C PRO A 36 0.56 11.24 -12.83
N TYR A 37 0.78 11.11 -11.52
CA TYR A 37 0.34 12.08 -10.51
C TYR A 37 1.49 12.50 -9.60
N SER A 38 1.53 13.78 -9.24
CA SER A 38 2.54 14.26 -8.29
C SER A 38 2.24 13.77 -6.86
N PRO A 39 3.27 13.50 -6.03
CA PRO A 39 3.07 13.11 -4.62
C PRO A 39 2.23 14.12 -3.82
N ASP A 40 2.42 15.41 -4.08
CA ASP A 40 1.67 16.48 -3.43
C ASP A 40 0.18 16.44 -3.79
N ALA A 41 -0.15 16.15 -5.06
CA ALA A 41 -1.53 16.00 -5.49
C ALA A 41 -2.22 14.82 -4.82
N ILE A 42 -1.54 13.67 -4.72
CA ILE A 42 -2.05 12.48 -4.03
C ILE A 42 -2.31 12.78 -2.55
N THR A 43 -1.33 13.37 -1.86
CA THR A 43 -1.45 13.72 -0.44
C THR A 43 -2.59 14.70 -0.20
N ALA A 44 -2.69 15.76 -1.01
CA ALA A 44 -3.74 16.76 -0.88
C ALA A 44 -5.14 16.19 -1.17
N ASN A 45 -5.28 15.32 -2.18
CA ASN A 45 -6.54 14.65 -2.48
C ASN A 45 -6.97 13.72 -1.34
N PHE A 46 -6.05 12.93 -0.79
CA PHE A 46 -6.32 12.04 0.33
C PHE A 46 -6.82 12.82 1.56
N THR A 47 -6.10 13.88 1.95
CA THR A 47 -6.53 14.73 3.08
C THR A 47 -7.90 15.37 2.85
N ARG A 48 -8.21 15.79 1.62
CA ARG A 48 -9.56 16.31 1.29
C ARG A 48 -10.63 15.23 1.40
N ALA A 49 -10.36 14.01 0.94
CA ALA A 49 -11.28 12.90 1.05
C ALA A 49 -11.59 12.53 2.51
N CYS A 50 -10.57 12.45 3.37
CA CYS A 50 -10.78 12.22 4.82
C CYS A 50 -11.67 13.31 5.44
N LYS A 51 -11.42 14.59 5.12
CA LYS A 51 -12.23 15.71 5.60
C LYS A 51 -13.68 15.64 5.12
N LEU A 52 -13.89 15.31 3.85
CA LEU A 52 -15.22 15.17 3.25
C LEU A 52 -16.03 14.06 3.93
N LEU A 53 -15.37 12.95 4.27
CA LEU A 53 -16.00 11.78 4.91
C LEU A 53 -16.05 11.87 6.44
N GLY A 54 -15.51 12.94 7.04
CA GLY A 54 -15.46 13.11 8.49
C GLY A 54 -14.54 12.12 9.21
N ILE A 55 -13.51 11.61 8.53
CA ILE A 55 -12.54 10.68 9.11
C ILE A 55 -11.48 11.47 9.87
N GLU A 56 -11.34 11.18 11.16
CA GLU A 56 -10.37 11.80 12.05
C GLU A 56 -9.12 10.90 12.20
N ASP A 57 -7.95 11.53 12.37
CA ASP A 57 -6.67 10.88 12.68
C ASP A 57 -6.19 9.80 11.68
N LEU A 58 -6.57 9.91 10.40
CA LEU A 58 -6.08 9.04 9.32
C LEU A 58 -5.10 9.77 8.39
N HIS A 59 -3.87 9.27 8.32
CA HIS A 59 -2.81 9.81 7.47
C HIS A 59 -2.49 8.86 6.30
N PHE A 60 -1.92 9.40 5.21
CA PHE A 60 -1.63 8.60 4.02
C PHE A 60 -0.64 7.44 4.29
N HIS A 61 0.31 7.63 5.21
CA HIS A 61 1.27 6.57 5.55
C HIS A 61 0.65 5.44 6.39
N ASP A 62 -0.52 5.67 7.00
CA ASP A 62 -1.26 4.63 7.72
C ASP A 62 -1.77 3.55 6.76
N LEU A 63 -1.99 3.87 5.48
CA LEU A 63 -2.30 2.86 4.46
C LEU A 63 -1.17 1.83 4.30
N ARG A 64 0.09 2.26 4.43
CA ARG A 64 1.23 1.34 4.41
C ARG A 64 1.27 0.47 5.66
N HIS A 65 0.97 1.07 6.82
CA HIS A 65 0.87 0.33 8.09
C HIS A 65 -0.23 -0.74 8.00
N GLU A 66 -1.39 -0.36 7.49
CA GLU A 66 -2.55 -1.22 7.31
C GLU A 66 -2.26 -2.36 6.33
N GLY A 67 -1.69 -2.06 5.15
CA GLY A 67 -1.32 -3.11 4.19
C GLY A 67 -0.35 -4.15 4.75
N ILE A 68 0.62 -3.73 5.56
CA ILE A 68 1.55 -4.66 6.24
C ILE A 68 0.81 -5.50 7.27
N SER A 69 -0.04 -4.88 8.10
CA SER A 69 -0.87 -5.59 9.09
C SER A 69 -1.75 -6.64 8.41
N ARG A 70 -2.44 -6.28 7.32
CA ARG A 70 -3.26 -7.21 6.52
C ARG A 70 -2.47 -8.44 6.07
N LEU A 71 -1.27 -8.26 5.52
CA LEU A 71 -0.46 -9.39 5.06
C LEU A 71 -0.10 -10.35 6.22
N PHE A 72 0.21 -9.81 7.40
CA PHE A 72 0.42 -10.64 8.58
C PHE A 72 -0.85 -11.34 9.06
N GLU A 73 -2.00 -10.65 9.07
CA GLU A 73 -3.32 -11.24 9.39
C GLU A 73 -3.67 -12.39 8.42
N MET A 74 -3.28 -12.28 7.15
CA MET A 74 -3.38 -13.34 6.14
C MET A 74 -2.40 -14.51 6.33
N GLY A 75 -1.56 -14.46 7.37
CA GLY A 75 -0.60 -15.51 7.71
C GLY A 75 0.70 -15.48 6.89
N TRP A 76 1.00 -14.37 6.21
CA TRP A 76 2.25 -14.26 5.47
C TRP A 76 3.43 -14.23 6.42
N ASN A 77 4.51 -14.93 6.04
CA ASN A 77 5.73 -14.90 6.83
C ASN A 77 6.41 -13.52 6.71
N ILE A 78 7.23 -13.19 7.70
CA ILE A 78 7.93 -11.89 7.74
C ILE A 78 8.67 -11.61 6.43
N ARG A 79 9.24 -12.65 5.78
CA ARG A 79 10.00 -12.58 4.51
C ARG A 79 9.22 -11.96 3.38
N HIS A 80 8.14 -12.63 3.01
CA HIS A 80 7.27 -12.18 1.93
C HIS A 80 6.68 -10.79 2.21
N VAL A 81 6.39 -10.47 3.48
CA VAL A 81 5.87 -9.14 3.82
C VAL A 81 6.89 -8.02 3.55
N ALA A 82 8.20 -8.25 3.77
CA ALA A 82 9.19 -7.23 3.40
C ALA A 82 9.38 -7.11 1.90
N ASP A 83 9.32 -8.24 1.18
CA ASP A 83 9.45 -8.27 -0.27
C ASP A 83 8.31 -7.45 -0.91
N VAL A 84 7.07 -7.58 -0.43
CA VAL A 84 5.94 -6.74 -0.87
C VAL A 84 6.07 -5.29 -0.42
N SER A 85 6.43 -5.05 0.84
CA SER A 85 6.43 -3.69 1.41
C SER A 85 7.69 -2.86 1.11
N GLY A 86 8.71 -3.47 0.48
CA GLY A 86 9.99 -2.83 0.14
C GLY A 86 10.88 -2.53 1.35
N HIS A 87 10.80 -3.33 2.41
CA HIS A 87 11.59 -3.14 3.63
C HIS A 87 12.96 -3.82 3.51
N ARG A 88 14.05 -3.03 3.56
CA ARG A 88 15.42 -3.57 3.57
C ARG A 88 15.85 -4.19 4.92
N SER A 89 15.11 -3.91 6.00
CA SER A 89 15.40 -4.45 7.32
C SER A 89 14.12 -4.92 8.00
N TRP A 90 14.17 -6.15 8.50
CA TRP A 90 13.09 -6.85 9.18
C TRP A 90 12.77 -6.30 10.58
N VAL A 91 13.68 -5.51 11.16
CA VAL A 91 13.56 -5.03 12.54
C VAL A 91 12.32 -4.15 12.71
N SER A 92 11.99 -3.32 11.71
CA SER A 92 10.79 -2.48 11.73
C SER A 92 9.50 -3.28 11.55
N LEU A 93 9.57 -4.50 10.99
CA LEU A 93 8.40 -5.36 10.77
C LEU A 93 8.04 -6.19 12.01
N LYS A 94 8.96 -6.39 12.96
CA LYS A 94 8.70 -7.11 14.21
C LYS A 94 7.51 -6.55 15.00
N ARG A 95 7.21 -5.26 14.87
CA ARG A 95 6.05 -4.65 15.56
C ARG A 95 4.69 -5.19 15.08
N TYR A 96 4.63 -5.81 13.90
CA TYR A 96 3.39 -6.35 13.32
C TYR A 96 3.25 -7.87 13.54
N THR A 97 4.25 -8.54 14.13
CA THR A 97 4.19 -9.99 14.35
C THR A 97 3.33 -10.38 15.54
N HIS A 98 2.86 -9.42 16.34
CA HIS A 98 1.86 -9.64 17.39
C HIS A 98 0.45 -9.62 16.80
N ILE A 99 0.17 -10.60 15.94
CA ILE A 99 -1.11 -10.77 15.27
C ILE A 99 -2.19 -11.05 16.33
N ARG A 100 -3.26 -10.25 16.32
CA ARG A 100 -4.41 -10.40 17.23
C ARG A 100 -5.59 -11.11 16.57
N GLU A 101 -5.70 -10.98 15.25
CA GLU A 101 -6.78 -11.53 14.43
C GLU A 101 -6.19 -12.14 13.15
N THR A 102 -6.79 -13.22 12.65
CA THR A 102 -6.32 -13.95 11.48
C THR A 102 -7.39 -14.00 10.40
N GLY A 103 -7.00 -13.85 9.15
CA GLY A 103 -7.90 -13.86 7.99
C GLY A 103 -7.65 -12.67 7.06
N ASP A 104 -8.31 -12.67 5.91
CA ASP A 104 -8.30 -11.53 5.00
C ASP A 104 -9.59 -10.72 5.13
N LYS A 105 -9.53 -9.62 5.89
CA LYS A 105 -10.66 -8.70 6.11
C LYS A 105 -11.16 -8.02 4.83
N TYR A 106 -10.37 -8.03 3.75
CA TYR A 106 -10.73 -7.39 2.49
C TYR A 106 -11.01 -8.38 1.35
N ALA A 107 -11.02 -9.69 1.60
CA ALA A 107 -11.20 -10.72 0.56
C ALA A 107 -12.43 -10.48 -0.34
N ASN A 108 -13.51 -9.96 0.23
CA ASN A 108 -14.76 -9.66 -0.48
C ASN A 108 -15.11 -8.16 -0.46
N TRP A 109 -14.12 -7.29 -0.29
CA TRP A 109 -14.38 -5.86 -0.20
C TRP A 109 -14.79 -5.31 -1.58
N PRO A 110 -16.00 -4.73 -1.73
CA PRO A 110 -16.49 -4.24 -3.02
C PRO A 110 -15.68 -3.05 -3.56
N GLY A 111 -14.91 -2.37 -2.71
CA GLY A 111 -14.06 -1.25 -3.10
C GLY A 111 -13.03 -1.60 -4.18
N LEU A 112 -12.55 -2.85 -4.23
CA LEU A 112 -11.62 -3.27 -5.29
C LEU A 112 -12.29 -3.27 -6.66
N GLN A 113 -13.54 -3.71 -6.78
CA GLN A 113 -14.26 -3.73 -8.06
C GLN A 113 -14.58 -2.30 -8.52
N LEU A 114 -14.96 -1.43 -7.58
CA LEU A 114 -15.16 0.00 -7.85
C LEU A 114 -13.86 0.67 -8.34
N ALA A 115 -12.73 0.36 -7.71
CA ALA A 115 -11.44 0.94 -8.07
C ALA A 115 -10.98 0.57 -9.48
N ILE A 116 -11.27 -0.66 -9.93
CA ILE A 116 -10.87 -1.14 -11.26
C ILE A 116 -11.96 -0.93 -12.33
N GLY A 117 -13.05 -0.23 -12.00
CA GLY A 117 -14.10 0.14 -12.97
C GLY A 117 -15.06 -0.98 -13.37
N ASN A 118 -15.11 -2.10 -12.63
CA ASN A 118 -15.99 -3.23 -12.90
C ASN A 118 -17.32 -3.10 -12.14
N THR A 119 -18.12 -2.08 -12.47
CA THR A 119 -19.47 -1.88 -11.88
C THR A 119 -20.57 -2.15 -12.89
#